data_AF-A0A3C0R9A1-F1
#
_entry.id   AF-A0A3C0R9A1-F1
#
_cell.length_a   1.000
_cell.length_b   1.000
_cell.length_c   1.000
_cell.angle_alpha   90.00
_cell.angle_beta   90.00
_cell.angle_gamma   90.00
#
_symmetry.space_group_name_H-M   'P 1'
#
loop_
_entity.id
_entity.type
_entity.pdbx_description
1 polymer ?
#
loop_
_entity_poly.entity_id
_entity_poly.type
_entity_poly.pdbx_seq_one_letter_code
_entity_poly.pdbx_strand_id
1 'polypeptide(L)' 'AKLAVQLSAVSEAMGLGKVNPGNPGSRGAGDISYVAQYVDCLDGLGASGRGAHAPGETINLKEYPLLIQRTAVFLYRLTR' A
#
# COMPACT_ATOMS: atom_id res chain seq x y z
N ALA A 1 -10.15 7.88 -3.38
CA ALA A 1 -9.47 7.97 -4.71
C ALA A 1 -8.22 8.86 -4.69
N LYS A 2 -8.26 10.01 -3.99
CA LYS A 2 -7.15 10.99 -3.93
C LYS A 2 -5.83 10.42 -3.41
N LEU A 3 -5.86 9.63 -2.33
CA LEU A 3 -4.65 9.03 -1.74
C LEU A 3 -3.93 8.07 -2.71
N ALA A 4 -4.67 7.26 -3.47
CA ALA A 4 -4.08 6.33 -4.42
C ALA A 4 -3.32 7.06 -5.55
N VAL A 5 -3.87 8.18 -6.02
CA VAL A 5 -3.23 9.04 -7.01
C VAL A 5 -1.94 9.65 -6.45
N GLN A 6 -1.97 10.15 -5.21
CA GLN A 6 -0.79 10.73 -4.56
C GLN A 6 0.31 9.67 -4.32
N LEU A 7 -0.06 8.46 -3.91
CA LEU A 7 0.88 7.34 -3.78
C LEU A 7 1.49 6.96 -5.13
N SER A 8 0.70 6.89 -6.20
CA SER A 8 1.22 6.64 -7.56
C SER A 8 2.21 7.72 -7.98
N ALA A 9 1.90 9.00 -7.72
CA ALA A 9 2.81 10.10 -8.04
C ALA A 9 4.15 10.01 -7.29
N VAL A 10 4.16 9.50 -6.05
CA VAL A 10 5.42 9.21 -5.33
C VAL A 10 6.17 8.05 -5.98
N SER A 11 5.45 6.96 -6.30
CA SER A 11 6.02 5.79 -6.97
C SER A 11 6.68 6.17 -8.31
N GLU A 12 6.00 6.97 -9.12
CA GLU A 12 6.49 7.46 -10.41
C GLU A 12 7.67 8.42 -10.24
N ALA A 13 7.63 9.33 -9.25
CA ALA A 13 8.75 10.22 -8.95
C ALA A 13 10.01 9.47 -8.47
N MET A 14 9.86 8.27 -7.91
CA MET A 14 10.97 7.39 -7.53
C MET A 14 11.44 6.45 -8.66
N GLY A 15 10.83 6.54 -9.86
CA GLY A 15 11.14 5.64 -10.97
C GLY A 15 10.61 4.22 -10.80
N LEU A 16 9.68 3.98 -9.86
CA LEU A 16 9.10 2.67 -9.57
C LEU A 16 7.88 2.34 -10.45
N GLY A 17 7.42 3.31 -11.25
CA GLY A 17 6.27 3.17 -12.13
C GLY A 17 4.93 3.43 -11.44
N LYS A 18 3.87 3.39 -12.25
CA LYS A 18 2.49 3.72 -11.86
C LYS A 18 1.90 2.66 -10.92
N VAL A 19 1.20 3.11 -9.88
CA VAL A 19 0.44 2.24 -8.97
C VAL A 19 -1.05 2.39 -9.28
N ASN A 20 -1.71 1.27 -9.58
CA ASN A 20 -3.15 1.24 -9.78
C ASN A 20 -3.86 0.69 -8.53
N PRO A 21 -4.98 1.30 -8.11
CA PRO A 21 -5.78 0.73 -7.04
C PRO A 21 -6.34 -0.64 -7.44
N GLY A 22 -6.23 -1.62 -6.54
CA GLY A 22 -6.86 -2.93 -6.69
C GLY A 22 -8.35 -2.91 -6.38
N ASN A 23 -9.02 -4.06 -6.57
CA ASN A 23 -10.40 -4.25 -6.12
C ASN A 23 -10.43 -4.29 -4.58
N PRO A 24 -11.14 -3.38 -3.88
CA PRO A 24 -11.23 -3.41 -2.41
C PRO A 24 -11.82 -4.71 -1.88
N GLY A 25 -12.77 -5.32 -2.59
CA GLY A 25 -13.43 -6.58 -2.20
C GLY A 25 -12.57 -7.82 -2.40
N SER A 26 -11.40 -7.72 -3.05
CA SER A 26 -10.46 -8.85 -3.16
C SER A 26 -9.56 -8.99 -1.94
N ARG A 27 -9.70 -8.12 -0.93
CA ARG A 27 -8.99 -8.22 0.35
C ARG A 27 -9.94 -8.70 1.44
N GLY A 28 -9.39 -9.41 2.43
CA GLY A 28 -10.12 -9.79 3.64
C GLY A 28 -10.48 -8.58 4.50
N ALA A 29 -11.30 -8.80 5.54
CA ALA A 29 -11.69 -7.75 6.48
C ALA A 29 -10.48 -7.31 7.33
N GLY A 30 -9.87 -6.18 6.98
CA GLY A 30 -8.82 -5.54 7.79
C GLY A 30 -9.40 -4.41 8.65
N ASP A 31 -8.69 -4.04 9.73
CA ASP A 31 -9.12 -3.00 10.69
C ASP A 31 -9.48 -1.67 10.03
N ILE A 32 -8.79 -1.35 8.94
CA ILE A 32 -9.04 -0.18 8.10
C ILE A 32 -10.49 -0.08 7.60
N SER A 33 -11.18 -1.21 7.39
CA SER A 33 -12.57 -1.23 6.92
C SER A 33 -13.55 -0.62 7.91
N TYR A 34 -13.24 -0.66 9.22
CA TYR A 34 -14.09 -0.05 10.25
C TYR A 34 -14.04 1.49 10.24
N VAL A 35 -12.92 2.06 9.78
CA VAL A 35 -12.71 3.52 9.76
C VAL A 35 -12.88 4.15 8.38
N ALA A 36 -12.97 3.34 7.32
CA ALA A 36 -13.02 3.80 5.93
C ALA A 36 -14.22 4.71 5.59
N GLN A 37 -15.30 4.68 6.39
CA GLN A 37 -16.44 5.59 6.24
C GLN A 37 -16.18 7.01 6.78
N TYR A 38 -15.17 7.17 7.65
CA TYR A 38 -14.88 8.42 8.35
C TYR A 38 -13.67 9.17 7.79
N VAL A 39 -12.74 8.45 7.15
CA VAL A 39 -11.49 9.03 6.66
C VAL A 39 -11.01 8.31 5.39
N ASP A 40 -10.42 9.06 4.47
CA ASP A 40 -9.70 8.50 3.33
C ASP A 40 -8.57 7.59 3.83
N CYS A 41 -8.53 6.35 3.35
CA CYS A 41 -7.56 5.35 3.79
C CYS A 41 -7.03 4.50 2.61
N LEU A 42 -5.84 3.92 2.79
CA LEU A 42 -5.24 2.97 1.85
C LEU A 42 -4.82 1.71 2.59
N ASP A 43 -5.17 0.56 2.04
CA ASP A 43 -4.63 -0.74 2.43
C ASP A 43 -3.74 -1.32 1.32
N GLY A 44 -2.92 -2.31 1.67
CA GLY A 44 -2.15 -3.07 0.69
C GLY A 44 -0.85 -2.43 0.24
N LEU A 45 -0.23 -1.68 1.15
CA LEU A 45 1.05 -1.01 0.91
C LEU A 45 2.27 -1.91 1.23
N GLY A 46 2.04 -3.09 1.81
CA GLY A 46 3.07 -4.05 2.22
C GLY A 46 3.62 -4.91 1.07
N ALA A 47 4.66 -5.69 1.38
CA ALA A 47 5.32 -6.56 0.41
C ALA A 47 4.43 -7.69 -0.10
N SER A 48 4.75 -8.18 -1.29
CA SER A 48 4.15 -9.38 -1.86
C SER A 48 4.50 -10.62 -1.05
N GLY A 49 3.63 -11.62 -1.12
CA GLY A 49 3.72 -12.85 -0.36
C GLY A 49 2.72 -13.88 -0.86
N ARG A 50 2.65 -15.05 -0.20
CA ARG A 50 1.75 -16.14 -0.57
C ARG A 50 1.30 -16.91 0.66
N GLY A 51 0.15 -17.57 0.56
CA GLY A 51 -0.31 -18.51 1.59
C GLY A 51 -0.76 -17.83 2.87
N ALA A 52 -1.38 -16.65 2.77
CA ALA A 52 -1.93 -15.94 3.93
C ALA A 52 -2.80 -16.88 4.77
N HIS A 53 -2.53 -16.96 6.07
CA HIS A 53 -3.23 -17.84 7.02
C HIS A 53 -3.03 -19.35 6.80
N ALA A 54 -1.90 -19.76 6.22
CA ALA A 54 -1.59 -21.18 6.00
C ALA A 54 -0.14 -21.55 6.35
N PRO A 55 0.16 -22.80 6.74
CA PRO A 55 1.53 -23.29 6.83
C PRO A 55 2.29 -23.06 5.52
N GLY A 56 3.51 -22.54 5.62
CA GLY A 56 4.29 -22.15 4.43
C GLY A 56 3.95 -20.76 3.89
N GLU A 57 3.28 -19.91 4.67
CA GLU A 57 3.15 -18.49 4.39
C GLU A 57 4.52 -17.85 4.11
N THR A 58 4.59 -17.01 3.08
CA THR A 58 5.84 -16.36 2.63
C THR A 58 5.69 -14.88 2.44
N ILE A 59 6.81 -14.16 2.55
CA ILE A 59 6.92 -12.73 2.31
C ILE A 59 8.17 -12.41 1.48
N ASN A 60 8.06 -11.47 0.55
CA ASN A 60 9.17 -10.98 -0.27
C ASN A 60 9.91 -9.82 0.41
N LEU A 61 10.89 -10.14 1.26
CA LEU A 61 11.68 -9.14 1.98
C LEU A 61 12.50 -8.20 1.08
N LYS A 62 12.76 -8.58 -0.18
CA LYS A 62 13.54 -7.75 -1.12
C LYS A 62 12.81 -6.46 -1.51
N GLU A 63 11.50 -6.38 -1.32
CA GLU A 63 10.70 -5.19 -1.63
C GLU A 63 10.76 -4.12 -0.54
N TYR A 64 11.10 -4.50 0.70
CA TYR A 64 11.05 -3.59 1.86
C TYR A 64 11.87 -2.30 1.68
N PRO A 65 13.12 -2.33 1.17
CA PRO A 65 13.88 -1.09 1.00
C PRO A 65 13.12 -0.03 0.18
N LEU A 66 12.47 -0.44 -0.92
CA LEU A 66 11.72 0.46 -1.79
C LEU A 66 10.36 0.85 -1.18
N LEU A 67 9.65 -0.10 -0.56
CA LEU A 67 8.35 0.17 0.06
C LEU A 67 8.47 1.12 1.27
N ILE A 68 9.52 0.98 2.06
CA ILE A 68 9.82 1.87 3.20
C ILE A 68 10.11 3.28 2.69
N GLN A 69 11.01 3.41 1.71
CA GLN A 69 11.35 4.72 1.11
C GLN A 69 10.11 5.40 0.50
N ARG A 70 9.32 4.66 -0.29
CA ARG A 70 8.09 5.18 -0.90
C ARG A 70 7.09 5.64 0.15
N THR A 71 6.91 4.87 1.22
CA THR A 71 6.00 5.23 2.32
C THR A 71 6.50 6.47 3.06
N ALA A 72 7.80 6.57 3.35
CA ALA A 72 8.38 7.73 4.00
C ALA A 72 8.18 9.02 3.18
N VAL A 73 8.46 8.98 1.87
CA VAL A 73 8.25 10.13 0.97
C VAL A 73 6.76 10.47 0.84
N PHE A 74 5.88 9.46 0.78
CA PHE A 74 4.44 9.65 0.74
C PHE A 74 3.92 10.37 1.97
N LEU A 75 4.27 9.89 3.18
CA LEU A 75 3.91 10.54 4.44
C LEU A 75 4.47 11.96 4.52
N TYR A 76 5.73 12.16 4.13
CA TYR A 76 6.33 13.49 4.09
C TYR A 76 5.52 14.46 3.22
N ARG A 77 5.16 14.05 1.99
CA ARG A 77 4.39 14.88 1.06
C ARG A 77 2.94 15.13 1.49
N LEU A 78 2.32 14.23 2.25
CA LEU A 78 0.96 14.44 2.79
C LEU A 78 0.90 15.53 3.86
N THR A 79 2.03 15.80 4.53
CA THR A 79 2.14 16.80 5.62
C THR A 79 2.59 18.19 5.15
N ARG A 80 2.61 18.43 3.84
CA ARG A 80 3.02 19.71 3.21
C ARG A 80 1.90 20.24 2.35
#